data_AF-A0A5D8QB85-F1
#
_entry.id   AF-A0A5D8QB85-F1
#
_cell.length_a   1.000
_cell.length_b   1.000
_cell.length_c   1.000
_cell.angle_alpha   90.00
_cell.angle_beta   90.00
_cell.angle_gamma   90.00
#
_symmetry.space_group_name_H-M   'P 1'
#
loop_
_entity.id
_entity.type
_entity.pdbx_description
1 polymer ?
#
loop_
_entity_poly.entity_id
_entity_poly.type
_entity_poly.pdbx_seq_one_letter_code
_entity_poly.pdbx_strand_id
1 'polypeptide(L)'
;MIVFGGKFMENRADNYNNIKKVNGERYIACGLKTGRITVEGIVGNDCAAFMDGAVMEIYGNAQDGLGNTMNNGYVIVHGHAGDIVGYSMRGGNIFIRDYAGYRIGIHMKEYKDRIPCIVIGETVGEFLGEYMAGGVIAVLNKNSKEDPAGDHIAPGMHGGVIYIKGKVAEYKLSPQIKTEVLNDYDISILNNLIYKYEEQFHLSLSRNYNEYIKIVPKNSRPYGKFFI
;
A
#
# COMPACT_ATOMS: atom_id res chain seq x y z
N MET A 1 8.75 -8.88 17.06
CA MET A 1 8.86 -8.31 18.42
C MET A 1 7.76 -7.27 18.56
N ILE A 2 6.73 -7.53 19.36
CA ILE A 2 5.63 -6.58 19.60
C ILE A 2 5.93 -5.88 20.92
N VAL A 3 6.19 -4.56 20.87
CA VAL A 3 6.42 -3.78 22.08
C VAL A 3 5.09 -3.16 22.51
N PHE A 4 4.60 -3.53 23.69
CA PHE A 4 3.48 -2.89 24.36
C PHE A 4 3.99 -2.25 25.66
N GLY A 5 3.85 -0.93 25.82
CA GLY A 5 3.98 -0.24 27.11
C GLY A 5 5.27 -0.52 27.91
N GLY A 6 6.43 -0.68 27.27
CA GLY A 6 7.71 -0.87 27.96
C GLY A 6 7.93 -2.27 28.56
N LYS A 7 7.06 -3.26 28.29
CA LYS A 7 7.33 -4.67 28.59
C LYS A 7 7.71 -5.43 27.31
N PHE A 8 8.89 -6.04 27.34
CA PHE A 8 9.32 -7.01 26.33
C PHE A 8 8.43 -8.25 26.42
N MET A 9 7.53 -8.42 25.45
CA MET A 9 6.80 -9.68 25.28
C MET A 9 7.58 -10.52 24.28
N GLU A 10 8.41 -11.43 24.80
CA GLU A 10 9.07 -12.47 24.00
C GLU A 10 8.01 -13.30 23.27
N ASN A 11 8.36 -13.71 22.05
CA ASN A 11 7.64 -14.62 21.18
C ASN A 11 6.83 -15.68 21.95
N ARG A 12 5.53 -15.44 22.13
CA ARG A 12 4.53 -16.50 22.35
C ARG A 12 3.39 -16.23 21.40
N ALA A 13 3.47 -16.86 20.23
CA ALA A 13 2.54 -16.73 19.11
C ALA A 13 1.13 -17.28 19.39
N ASP A 14 0.86 -17.74 20.61
CA ASP A 14 -0.31 -18.61 20.83
C ASP A 14 -1.48 -17.95 21.59
N ASN A 15 -1.33 -16.75 22.18
CA ASN A 15 -2.36 -16.17 23.05
C ASN A 15 -2.80 -14.71 22.77
N TYR A 16 -2.30 -14.04 21.73
CA TYR A 16 -2.58 -12.59 21.52
C TYR A 16 -2.98 -12.26 20.08
N ASN A 17 -3.90 -13.04 19.51
CA ASN A 17 -4.42 -12.79 18.16
C ASN A 17 -5.35 -11.56 18.11
N ASN A 18 -5.77 -11.00 19.24
CA ASN A 18 -6.57 -9.77 19.29
C ASN A 18 -6.04 -8.80 20.36
N ILE A 19 -5.69 -7.58 19.94
CA ILE A 19 -5.22 -6.49 20.79
C ILE A 19 -6.28 -5.38 20.77
N LYS A 20 -6.78 -4.98 21.94
CA LYS A 20 -7.85 -3.98 22.05
C LYS A 20 -7.35 -2.66 22.64
N LYS A 21 -8.10 -1.59 22.37
CA LYS A 21 -7.89 -0.24 22.93
C LYS A 21 -6.52 0.34 22.61
N VAL A 22 -6.01 0.07 21.42
CA VAL A 22 -4.73 0.61 20.96
C VAL A 22 -4.90 2.11 20.69
N ASN A 23 -3.94 2.90 21.17
CA ASN A 23 -3.96 4.36 21.12
C ASN A 23 -2.55 4.93 20.88
N GLY A 24 -1.94 4.52 19.77
CA GLY A 24 -0.64 5.02 19.32
C GLY A 24 0.55 4.16 19.73
N GLU A 25 0.34 2.95 20.22
CA GLU A 25 1.45 2.00 20.44
C GLU A 25 2.14 1.67 19.10
N ARG A 26 3.44 1.91 19.07
CA ARG A 26 4.30 1.79 17.89
C ARG A 26 4.82 0.38 17.70
N TYR A 27 5.26 0.04 16.48
CA TYR A 27 5.94 -1.22 16.15
C TYR A 27 5.14 -2.51 16.44
N ILE A 28 3.81 -2.44 16.58
CA ILE A 28 2.98 -3.65 16.66
C ILE A 28 3.21 -4.50 15.40
N ALA A 29 3.32 -5.81 15.57
CA ALA A 29 3.64 -6.80 14.53
C ALA A 29 5.00 -6.60 13.81
N CYS A 30 5.92 -5.80 14.38
CA CYS A 30 7.23 -5.60 13.79
C CYS A 30 8.02 -6.93 13.68
N GLY A 31 8.49 -7.25 12.46
CA GLY A 31 9.22 -8.48 12.14
C GLY A 31 8.41 -9.77 12.27
N LEU A 32 7.08 -9.69 12.37
CA LEU A 32 6.23 -10.87 12.52
C LEU A 32 6.24 -11.69 11.22
N LYS A 33 6.49 -13.00 11.33
CA LYS A 33 6.68 -13.88 10.17
C LYS A 33 5.45 -14.72 9.83
N THR A 34 4.67 -15.11 10.82
CA THR A 34 3.50 -15.98 10.66
C THR A 34 2.41 -15.59 11.66
N GLY A 35 1.22 -16.13 11.46
CA GLY A 35 0.06 -15.87 12.32
C GLY A 35 -0.81 -14.71 11.84
N ARG A 36 -1.92 -14.52 12.53
CA ARG A 36 -2.86 -13.41 12.31
C ARG A 36 -3.02 -12.62 13.60
N ILE A 37 -2.91 -11.31 13.49
CA ILE A 37 -3.16 -10.37 14.57
C ILE A 37 -4.25 -9.40 14.17
N THR A 38 -5.22 -9.24 15.05
CA THR A 38 -6.29 -8.25 14.97
C THR A 38 -6.02 -7.16 15.99
N VAL A 39 -6.23 -5.91 15.60
CA VAL A 39 -6.03 -4.75 16.46
C VAL A 39 -7.25 -3.84 16.41
N GLU A 40 -7.84 -3.51 17.56
CA GLU A 40 -8.94 -2.55 17.69
C GLU A 40 -8.39 -1.23 18.27
N GLY A 41 -8.47 -0.15 17.49
CA GLY A 41 -7.98 1.19 17.87
C GLY A 41 -7.06 1.84 16.84
N ILE A 42 -6.27 2.81 17.28
CA ILE A 42 -5.32 3.55 16.45
C ILE A 42 -3.92 2.99 16.69
N VAL A 43 -3.31 2.37 15.70
CA VAL A 43 -1.92 1.89 15.82
C VAL A 43 -0.94 3.04 15.60
N GLY A 44 0.17 3.02 16.35
CA GLY A 44 1.23 4.01 16.25
C GLY A 44 2.16 3.79 15.07
N ASN A 45 3.20 4.62 15.01
CA ASN A 45 4.18 4.60 13.92
C ASN A 45 4.87 3.23 13.75
N ASP A 46 5.26 2.94 12.51
CA ASP A 46 6.04 1.77 12.11
C ASP A 46 5.41 0.41 12.49
N CYS A 47 4.08 0.37 12.62
CA CYS A 47 3.38 -0.90 12.74
C CYS A 47 3.57 -1.76 11.48
N ALA A 48 3.67 -3.08 11.67
CA ALA A 48 4.04 -4.05 10.65
C ALA A 48 5.40 -3.77 9.97
N ALA A 49 6.28 -2.95 10.56
CA ALA A 49 7.62 -2.77 10.01
C ALA A 49 8.38 -4.11 9.95
N PHE A 50 9.11 -4.36 8.88
CA PHE A 50 9.84 -5.61 8.64
C PHE A 50 8.98 -6.89 8.66
N MET A 51 7.64 -6.79 8.62
CA MET A 51 6.76 -7.96 8.60
C MET A 51 7.06 -8.84 7.38
N ASP A 52 7.08 -10.16 7.58
CA ASP A 52 7.56 -11.12 6.57
C ASP A 52 6.71 -12.39 6.57
N GLY A 53 5.41 -12.23 6.31
CA GLY A 53 4.48 -13.34 6.02
C GLY A 53 3.23 -13.40 6.90
N ALA A 54 3.16 -12.60 7.97
CA ALA A 54 1.99 -12.57 8.84
C ALA A 54 0.82 -11.74 8.27
N VAL A 55 -0.34 -11.84 8.91
CA VAL A 55 -1.53 -11.02 8.60
C VAL A 55 -1.82 -10.10 9.78
N MET A 56 -1.89 -8.80 9.54
CA MET A 56 -2.31 -7.79 10.52
C MET A 56 -3.58 -7.09 10.04
N GLU A 57 -4.62 -7.10 10.85
CA GLU A 57 -5.89 -6.44 10.55
C GLU A 57 -6.21 -5.41 11.64
N ILE A 58 -6.38 -4.16 11.23
CA ILE A 58 -6.56 -3.00 12.11
C ILE A 58 -7.99 -2.48 11.94
N TYR A 59 -8.82 -2.68 12.95
CA TYR A 59 -10.13 -2.07 13.11
C TYR A 59 -9.99 -0.67 13.70
N GLY A 60 -9.52 0.25 12.86
CA GLY A 60 -9.28 1.66 13.18
C GLY A 60 -8.28 2.27 12.21
N ASN A 61 -7.45 3.20 12.70
CA ASN A 61 -6.51 3.95 11.87
C ASN A 61 -5.06 3.53 12.16
N ALA A 62 -4.16 3.84 11.22
CA ALA A 62 -2.73 3.71 11.40
C ALA A 62 -2.03 5.06 11.29
N GLN A 63 -1.06 5.32 12.15
CA GLN A 63 -0.14 6.45 12.00
C GLN A 63 0.94 6.13 10.96
N ASP A 64 2.03 6.90 10.96
CA ASP A 64 3.02 6.92 9.88
C ASP A 64 3.89 5.66 9.82
N GLY A 65 4.39 5.33 8.63
CA GLY A 65 5.37 4.26 8.45
C GLY A 65 4.78 2.85 8.53
N LEU A 66 3.46 2.71 8.40
CA LEU A 66 2.80 1.40 8.34
C LEU A 66 3.46 0.54 7.25
N GLY A 67 3.91 -0.66 7.60
CA GLY A 67 4.55 -1.59 6.67
C GLY A 67 5.94 -1.16 6.18
N ASN A 68 6.65 -0.31 6.93
CA ASN A 68 8.02 0.08 6.64
C ASN A 68 8.93 -1.16 6.47
N THR A 69 9.58 -1.29 5.31
CA THR A 69 10.47 -2.40 4.96
C THR A 69 9.77 -3.76 5.08
N MET A 70 8.44 -3.81 4.93
CA MET A 70 7.68 -5.06 4.88
C MET A 70 8.13 -5.91 3.69
N ASN A 71 8.37 -7.20 3.94
CA ASN A 71 8.92 -8.15 2.97
C ASN A 71 7.86 -9.10 2.41
N ASN A 72 6.85 -9.45 3.22
CA ASN A 72 5.74 -10.32 2.83
C ASN A 72 4.59 -10.22 3.84
N GLY A 73 3.41 -10.75 3.48
CA GLY A 73 2.23 -10.82 4.34
C GLY A 73 1.12 -9.86 3.91
N TYR A 74 0.17 -9.62 4.81
CA TYR A 74 -1.00 -8.77 4.57
C TYR A 74 -1.22 -7.79 5.72
N VAL A 75 -1.38 -6.51 5.40
CA VAL A 75 -1.86 -5.49 6.35
C VAL A 75 -3.18 -4.93 5.84
N ILE A 76 -4.22 -4.96 6.68
CA ILE A 76 -5.57 -4.50 6.35
C ILE A 76 -5.94 -3.39 7.35
N VAL A 77 -6.30 -2.20 6.86
CA VAL A 77 -6.69 -1.05 7.68
C VAL A 77 -8.12 -0.66 7.35
N HIS A 78 -9.03 -0.84 8.31
CA HIS A 78 -10.45 -0.46 8.22
C HIS A 78 -10.69 1.04 8.49
N GLY A 79 -9.73 1.88 8.14
CA GLY A 79 -9.74 3.31 8.38
C GLY A 79 -8.76 3.99 7.45
N HIS A 80 -8.12 5.06 7.92
CA HIS A 80 -7.05 5.74 7.19
C HIS A 80 -5.66 5.34 7.70
N ALA A 81 -4.65 5.60 6.88
CA ALA A 81 -3.25 5.49 7.26
C ALA A 81 -2.54 6.84 7.10
N GLY A 82 -1.56 7.10 7.95
CA GLY A 82 -0.73 8.30 7.88
C GLY A 82 0.26 8.28 6.72
N ASP A 83 1.40 8.91 6.95
CA ASP A 83 2.41 9.13 5.92
C ASP A 83 3.28 7.90 5.70
N ILE A 84 4.01 7.90 4.58
CA ILE A 84 5.11 6.97 4.26
C ILE A 84 4.73 5.48 4.41
N VAL A 85 3.46 5.14 4.18
CA VAL A 85 3.00 3.73 4.14
C VAL A 85 3.82 2.96 3.11
N GLY A 86 4.31 1.79 3.51
CA GLY A 86 5.12 0.93 2.67
C GLY A 86 6.50 1.53 2.35
N TYR A 87 7.04 2.40 3.20
CA TYR A 87 8.40 2.93 3.05
C TYR A 87 9.40 1.78 2.86
N SER A 88 10.12 1.75 1.73
CA SER A 88 11.10 0.72 1.41
C SER A 88 10.54 -0.72 1.41
N MET A 89 9.23 -0.88 1.23
CA MET A 89 8.56 -2.18 1.14
C MET A 89 9.12 -2.99 -0.03
N ARG A 90 9.31 -4.30 0.19
CA ARG A 90 9.87 -5.25 -0.78
C ARG A 90 8.93 -6.37 -1.21
N GLY A 91 7.84 -6.57 -0.49
CA GLY A 91 6.80 -7.54 -0.84
C GLY A 91 5.65 -7.52 0.15
N GLY A 92 4.61 -8.31 -0.14
CA GLY A 92 3.37 -8.34 0.63
C GLY A 92 2.31 -7.36 0.10
N ASN A 93 1.18 -7.28 0.80
CA ASN A 93 0.04 -6.46 0.39
C ASN A 93 -0.43 -5.58 1.55
N ILE A 94 -0.67 -4.29 1.27
CA ILE A 94 -1.29 -3.35 2.21
C ILE A 94 -2.61 -2.87 1.60
N PHE A 95 -3.70 -3.03 2.34
CA PHE A 95 -5.04 -2.57 1.95
C PHE A 95 -5.51 -1.53 2.95
N ILE A 96 -5.79 -0.31 2.49
CA ILE A 96 -6.31 0.80 3.29
C ILE A 96 -7.69 1.15 2.77
N ARG A 97 -8.72 1.03 3.61
CA ARG A 97 -10.10 1.24 3.19
C ARG A 97 -10.36 2.68 2.76
N ASP A 98 -9.85 3.64 3.52
CA ASP A 98 -10.19 5.05 3.34
C ASP A 98 -9.02 5.78 2.66
N TYR A 99 -8.57 6.91 3.19
CA TYR A 99 -7.47 7.69 2.62
C TYR A 99 -6.10 7.29 3.20
N ALA A 100 -5.02 7.67 2.50
CA ALA A 100 -3.66 7.59 3.00
C ALA A 100 -2.94 8.94 2.90
N GLY A 101 -1.93 9.17 3.74
CA GLY A 101 -1.19 10.43 3.81
C GLY A 101 -0.22 10.66 2.64
N TYR A 102 0.90 11.32 2.94
CA TYR A 102 1.94 11.71 1.99
C TYR A 102 2.94 10.57 1.75
N ARG A 103 3.65 10.61 0.60
CA ARG A 103 4.80 9.73 0.30
C ARG A 103 4.51 8.22 0.35
N ILE A 104 3.29 7.83 -0.01
CA ILE A 104 2.89 6.42 -0.03
C ILE A 104 3.76 5.64 -1.02
N GLY A 105 4.37 4.55 -0.56
CA GLY A 105 5.25 3.71 -1.36
C GLY A 105 6.63 4.32 -1.63
N ILE A 106 7.08 5.31 -0.82
CA ILE A 106 8.41 5.89 -0.99
C ILE A 106 9.50 4.80 -0.92
N HIS A 107 10.40 4.79 -1.90
CA HIS A 107 11.45 3.76 -2.04
C HIS A 107 10.95 2.30 -2.15
N MET A 108 9.67 2.06 -2.47
CA MET A 108 9.14 0.71 -2.69
C MET A 108 9.85 0.02 -3.86
N LYS A 109 10.24 -1.25 -3.69
CA LYS A 109 11.09 -2.00 -4.63
C LYS A 109 10.59 -3.43 -4.79
N GLU A 110 10.57 -3.93 -6.01
CA GLU A 110 10.32 -5.35 -6.27
C GLU A 110 11.63 -6.10 -6.50
N TYR A 111 11.63 -7.41 -6.23
CA TYR A 111 12.77 -8.27 -6.53
C TYR A 111 12.29 -9.67 -6.91
N LYS A 112 12.60 -10.08 -8.14
CA LYS A 112 12.17 -11.36 -8.73
C LYS A 112 10.64 -11.51 -8.67
N ASP A 113 10.16 -12.49 -7.93
CA ASP A 113 8.77 -12.85 -7.71
C ASP A 113 8.10 -12.05 -6.56
N ARG A 114 8.87 -11.22 -5.84
CA ARG A 114 8.36 -10.39 -4.75
C ARG A 114 7.95 -9.02 -5.27
N ILE A 115 6.65 -8.87 -5.49
CA ILE A 115 6.02 -7.64 -5.97
C ILE A 115 5.19 -7.05 -4.83
N PRO A 116 5.63 -5.95 -4.17
CA PRO A 116 4.84 -5.29 -3.14
C PRO A 116 3.64 -4.58 -3.75
N CYS A 117 2.49 -4.67 -3.07
CA CYS A 117 1.25 -4.06 -3.50
C CYS A 117 0.66 -3.18 -2.39
N ILE A 118 0.23 -1.96 -2.73
CA ILE A 118 -0.53 -1.07 -1.85
C ILE A 118 -1.83 -0.67 -2.54
N VAL A 119 -2.97 -0.87 -1.89
CA VAL A 119 -4.29 -0.48 -2.40
C VAL A 119 -4.94 0.49 -1.42
N ILE A 120 -5.31 1.66 -1.91
CA ILE A 120 -5.94 2.75 -1.16
C ILE A 120 -7.34 2.97 -1.70
N GLY A 121 -8.35 2.89 -0.84
CA GLY A 121 -9.75 2.98 -1.26
C GLY A 121 -10.17 4.37 -1.70
N GLU A 122 -9.68 5.43 -1.05
CA GLU A 122 -10.03 6.81 -1.35
C GLU A 122 -8.86 7.54 -2.04
N THR A 123 -8.36 8.60 -1.42
CA THR A 123 -7.37 9.52 -1.97
C THR A 123 -6.05 9.41 -1.24
N VAL A 124 -4.99 9.95 -1.84
CA VAL A 124 -3.65 10.03 -1.25
C VAL A 124 -3.10 11.46 -1.26
N GLY A 125 -2.18 11.76 -0.35
CA GLY A 125 -1.44 13.01 -0.33
C GLY A 125 -0.42 13.14 -1.47
N GLU A 126 0.46 14.13 -1.33
CA GLU A 126 1.55 14.43 -2.27
C GLU A 126 2.67 13.36 -2.23
N PHE A 127 3.54 13.37 -3.25
CA PHE A 127 4.73 12.51 -3.33
C PHE A 127 4.43 11.01 -3.44
N LEU A 128 3.25 10.65 -3.95
CA LEU A 128 2.87 9.26 -4.22
C LEU A 128 3.94 8.54 -5.06
N GLY A 129 4.48 7.43 -4.57
CA GLY A 129 5.47 6.61 -5.29
C GLY A 129 6.83 7.27 -5.48
N GLU A 130 7.20 8.25 -4.64
CA GLU A 130 8.52 8.88 -4.65
C GLU A 130 9.65 7.81 -4.57
N TYR A 131 10.60 7.85 -5.51
CA TYR A 131 11.70 6.89 -5.65
C TYR A 131 11.29 5.41 -5.74
N MET A 132 10.06 5.12 -6.15
CA MET A 132 9.58 3.75 -6.38
C MET A 132 10.37 3.09 -7.52
N ALA A 133 10.87 1.88 -7.30
CA ALA A 133 11.62 1.10 -8.28
C ALA A 133 11.05 -0.30 -8.53
N GLY A 134 9.77 -0.52 -8.16
CA GLY A 134 9.04 -1.76 -8.38
C GLY A 134 7.77 -1.83 -7.54
N GLY A 135 6.91 -2.78 -7.86
CA GLY A 135 5.62 -3.00 -7.19
C GLY A 135 4.43 -2.32 -7.85
N VAL A 136 3.29 -2.41 -7.18
CA VAL A 136 2.01 -1.86 -7.65
C VAL A 136 1.39 -0.99 -6.56
N ILE A 137 0.98 0.23 -6.92
CA ILE A 137 0.11 1.05 -6.08
C ILE A 137 -1.21 1.28 -6.81
N ALA A 138 -2.34 1.07 -6.15
CA ALA A 138 -3.66 1.34 -6.71
C ALA A 138 -4.43 2.32 -5.81
N VAL A 139 -4.76 3.49 -6.35
CA VAL A 139 -5.64 4.49 -5.72
C VAL A 139 -7.02 4.36 -6.35
N LEU A 140 -7.95 3.75 -5.63
CA LEU A 140 -9.27 3.37 -6.15
C LEU A 140 -10.22 4.56 -6.22
N ASN A 141 -9.95 5.65 -5.49
CA ASN A 141 -10.78 6.86 -5.46
C ASN A 141 -12.28 6.52 -5.47
N LYS A 142 -12.69 5.63 -4.56
CA LYS A 142 -14.03 4.98 -4.58
C LYS A 142 -15.17 6.01 -4.49
N ASN A 143 -14.89 7.18 -3.93
CA ASN A 143 -15.82 8.30 -3.78
C ASN A 143 -15.72 9.34 -4.91
N SER A 144 -14.99 9.05 -5.99
CA SER A 144 -14.87 9.87 -7.20
C SER A 144 -14.50 11.33 -6.93
N LYS A 145 -13.50 11.57 -6.06
CA LYS A 145 -12.94 12.90 -5.83
C LYS A 145 -12.29 13.42 -7.12
N GLU A 146 -12.41 14.72 -7.35
CA GLU A 146 -11.78 15.38 -8.51
C GLU A 146 -10.26 15.29 -8.45
N ASP A 147 -9.70 15.40 -7.25
CA ASP A 147 -8.26 15.29 -7.00
C ASP A 147 -7.93 14.00 -6.20
N PRO A 148 -7.66 12.87 -6.88
CA PRO A 148 -7.40 11.59 -6.23
C PRO A 148 -6.03 11.48 -5.57
N ALA A 149 -5.07 12.32 -5.97
CA ALA A 149 -3.70 12.29 -5.50
C ALA A 149 -3.11 13.71 -5.50
N GLY A 150 -2.42 14.05 -4.41
CA GLY A 150 -1.70 15.33 -4.29
C GLY A 150 -0.61 15.50 -5.35
N ASP A 151 0.07 16.64 -5.29
CA ASP A 151 1.11 17.02 -6.24
C ASP A 151 2.36 16.13 -6.15
N HIS A 152 3.27 16.32 -7.12
CA HIS A 152 4.55 15.61 -7.20
C HIS A 152 4.39 14.09 -7.21
N ILE A 153 3.62 13.55 -8.14
CA ILE A 153 3.42 12.10 -8.28
C ILE A 153 4.63 11.48 -8.98
N ALA A 154 5.11 10.37 -8.40
CA ALA A 154 6.19 9.52 -8.86
C ALA A 154 7.56 10.20 -9.11
N PRO A 155 8.02 11.17 -8.29
CA PRO A 155 9.33 11.79 -8.47
C PRO A 155 10.43 10.76 -8.25
N GLY A 156 11.35 10.67 -9.21
CA GLY A 156 12.43 9.68 -9.17
C GLY A 156 11.97 8.23 -9.27
N MET A 157 10.74 7.96 -9.73
CA MET A 157 10.29 6.58 -9.97
C MET A 157 11.08 5.97 -11.13
N HIS A 158 11.65 4.79 -10.88
CA HIS A 158 12.48 4.03 -11.82
C HIS A 158 11.86 2.69 -12.25
N GLY A 159 10.80 2.25 -11.57
CA GLY A 159 10.13 0.97 -11.86
C GLY A 159 8.81 0.81 -11.12
N GLY A 160 8.07 -0.26 -11.45
CA GLY A 160 6.73 -0.54 -10.93
C GLY A 160 5.63 0.22 -11.70
N VAL A 161 4.41 0.20 -11.16
CA VAL A 161 3.23 0.83 -11.76
C VAL A 161 2.32 1.42 -10.69
N ILE A 162 1.74 2.59 -11.00
CA ILE A 162 0.71 3.22 -10.17
C ILE A 162 -0.57 3.31 -11.01
N TYR A 163 -1.69 2.82 -10.48
CA TYR A 163 -3.01 2.98 -11.06
C TYR A 163 -3.82 3.97 -10.22
N ILE A 164 -4.46 4.93 -10.88
CA ILE A 164 -5.32 5.91 -10.19
C ILE A 164 -6.64 5.98 -10.92
N LYS A 165 -7.75 5.81 -10.20
CA LYS A 165 -9.09 6.09 -10.71
C LYS A 165 -9.33 7.60 -10.70
N GLY A 166 -9.53 8.19 -11.87
CA GLY A 166 -9.73 9.61 -12.08
C GLY A 166 -8.69 10.22 -13.00
N LYS A 167 -8.61 11.55 -12.97
CA LYS A 167 -7.67 12.32 -13.79
C LYS A 167 -6.53 12.82 -12.93
N VAL A 168 -5.33 12.86 -13.51
CA VAL A 168 -4.16 13.51 -12.92
C VAL A 168 -3.69 14.56 -13.91
N ALA A 169 -3.55 15.80 -13.42
CA ALA A 169 -3.05 16.88 -14.24
C ALA A 169 -1.55 16.70 -14.51
N GLU A 170 -1.10 17.04 -15.72
CA GLU A 170 0.28 16.81 -16.16
C GLU A 170 1.32 17.49 -15.27
N TYR A 171 1.02 18.69 -14.74
CA TYR A 171 1.93 19.43 -13.86
C TYR A 171 2.23 18.69 -12.54
N LYS A 172 1.38 17.75 -12.13
CA LYS A 172 1.61 16.93 -10.93
C LYS A 172 2.66 15.85 -11.16
N LEU A 173 2.98 15.52 -12.42
CA LEU A 173 3.90 14.43 -12.76
C LEU A 173 5.32 14.95 -12.96
N SER A 174 6.29 14.15 -12.53
CA SER A 174 7.69 14.45 -12.85
C SER A 174 8.00 14.24 -14.34
N PRO A 175 8.97 14.98 -14.94
CA PRO A 175 9.25 14.90 -16.38
C PRO A 175 9.64 13.52 -16.92
N GLN A 176 10.09 12.61 -16.04
CA GLN A 176 10.51 11.25 -16.39
C GLN A 176 9.34 10.23 -16.34
N ILE A 177 8.15 10.70 -15.99
CA ILE A 177 6.94 9.89 -15.80
C ILE A 177 5.99 10.12 -16.98
N LYS A 178 5.25 9.08 -17.35
CA LYS A 178 4.18 9.16 -18.35
C LYS A 178 2.92 8.50 -17.82
N THR A 179 1.79 8.98 -18.34
CA THR A 179 0.49 8.32 -18.19
C THR A 179 0.15 7.51 -19.42
N GLU A 180 -0.47 6.35 -19.23
CA GLU A 180 -0.95 5.48 -20.30
C GLU A 180 -2.38 5.00 -19.99
N VAL A 181 -3.10 4.56 -21.01
CA VAL A 181 -4.34 3.79 -20.85
C VAL A 181 -3.97 2.37 -20.45
N LEU A 182 -4.80 1.74 -19.61
CA LEU A 182 -4.60 0.35 -19.19
C LEU A 182 -4.74 -0.60 -20.39
N ASN A 183 -3.84 -1.56 -20.49
CA ASN A 183 -4.00 -2.72 -21.38
C ASN A 183 -4.64 -3.91 -20.61
N ASP A 184 -4.90 -5.03 -21.30
CA ASP A 184 -5.52 -6.21 -20.70
C ASP A 184 -4.74 -6.79 -19.52
N TYR A 185 -3.41 -6.72 -19.56
CA TYR A 185 -2.57 -7.16 -18.46
C TYR A 185 -2.72 -6.24 -17.23
N ASP A 186 -2.73 -4.92 -17.44
CA ASP A 186 -2.97 -3.95 -16.38
C ASP A 186 -4.35 -4.15 -15.74
N ILE A 187 -5.38 -4.38 -16.57
CA ILE A 187 -6.74 -4.70 -16.12
C ILE A 187 -6.74 -5.97 -15.28
N SER A 188 -6.00 -7.02 -15.68
CA SER A 188 -5.95 -8.27 -14.91
C SER A 188 -5.35 -8.08 -13.51
N ILE A 189 -4.26 -7.31 -13.40
CA ILE A 189 -3.63 -6.97 -12.10
C ILE A 189 -4.60 -6.17 -11.25
N LEU A 190 -5.12 -5.09 -11.80
CA LEU A 190 -5.99 -4.17 -11.08
C LEU A 190 -7.28 -4.87 -10.63
N ASN A 191 -7.88 -5.72 -11.47
CA ASN A 191 -9.05 -6.52 -11.11
C ASN A 191 -8.77 -7.45 -9.92
N ASN A 192 -7.60 -8.11 -9.90
CA ASN A 192 -7.22 -8.96 -8.77
C ASN A 192 -7.05 -8.16 -7.47
N LEU A 193 -6.41 -6.99 -7.55
CA LEU A 193 -6.23 -6.11 -6.40
C LEU A 193 -7.56 -5.57 -5.88
N ILE A 194 -8.47 -5.15 -6.77
CA ILE A 194 -9.80 -4.68 -6.37
C ILE A 194 -10.60 -5.82 -5.76
N TYR A 195 -10.57 -7.02 -6.33
CA TYR A 195 -11.26 -8.18 -5.75
C TYR A 195 -10.79 -8.48 -4.31
N LYS A 196 -9.47 -8.49 -4.08
CA LYS A 196 -8.90 -8.66 -2.74
C LYS A 196 -9.34 -7.55 -1.79
N TYR A 197 -9.32 -6.30 -2.25
CA TYR A 197 -9.78 -5.15 -1.49
C TYR A 197 -11.26 -5.27 -1.10
N GLU A 198 -12.12 -5.66 -2.03
CA GLU A 198 -13.56 -5.91 -1.79
C GLU A 198 -13.79 -7.02 -0.77
N GLU A 199 -13.02 -8.10 -0.85
CA GLU A 199 -13.07 -9.20 0.09
C GLU A 199 -12.71 -8.74 1.52
N GLN A 200 -11.64 -7.94 1.67
CA GLN A 200 -11.21 -7.45 2.99
C GLN A 200 -12.22 -6.50 3.64
N PHE A 201 -12.95 -5.72 2.84
CA PHE A 201 -13.83 -4.66 3.34
C PHE A 201 -15.32 -4.92 3.12
N HIS A 202 -15.67 -6.11 2.63
CA HIS A 202 -17.05 -6.55 2.37
C HIS A 202 -17.88 -5.50 1.59
N LEU A 203 -17.30 -5.00 0.50
CA LEU A 203 -17.90 -3.97 -0.34
C LEU A 203 -17.85 -4.37 -1.82
N SER A 204 -18.47 -3.58 -2.68
CA SER A 204 -18.39 -3.76 -4.13
C SER A 204 -18.20 -2.43 -4.84
N LEU A 205 -17.27 -2.40 -5.79
CA LEU A 205 -16.87 -1.25 -6.58
C LEU A 205 -17.22 -1.47 -8.06
N SER A 206 -17.60 -0.39 -8.75
CA SER A 206 -17.82 -0.45 -10.20
C SER A 206 -16.54 -0.80 -10.95
N ARG A 207 -16.66 -1.63 -11.99
CA ARG A 207 -15.55 -2.08 -12.85
C ARG A 207 -15.49 -1.28 -14.15
N ASN A 208 -15.32 0.03 -14.04
CA ASN A 208 -15.07 0.88 -15.20
C ASN A 208 -13.57 1.20 -15.32
N TYR A 209 -12.81 0.32 -15.97
CA TYR A 209 -11.36 0.47 -16.10
C TYR A 209 -10.94 1.66 -16.97
N ASN A 210 -11.85 2.20 -17.78
CA ASN A 210 -11.59 3.41 -18.58
C ASN A 210 -11.48 4.68 -17.71
N GLU A 211 -11.93 4.62 -16.46
CA GLU A 211 -11.75 5.70 -15.48
C GLU A 211 -10.36 5.66 -14.83
N TYR A 212 -9.57 4.62 -15.08
CA TYR A 212 -8.23 4.49 -14.52
C TYR A 212 -7.17 4.99 -15.50
N ILE A 213 -6.17 5.64 -14.94
CA ILE A 213 -4.91 5.94 -15.63
C ILE A 213 -3.80 5.08 -15.04
N LYS A 214 -2.85 4.71 -15.90
CA LYS A 214 -1.62 4.04 -15.53
C LYS A 214 -0.49 5.07 -15.50
N ILE A 215 0.33 5.07 -14.46
CA ILE A 215 1.49 5.94 -14.29
C ILE A 215 2.73 5.06 -14.19
N VAL A 216 3.71 5.30 -15.08
CA VAL A 216 4.96 4.53 -15.19
C VAL A 216 6.14 5.41 -15.60
N PRO A 217 7.39 5.00 -15.36
CA PRO A 217 8.56 5.69 -15.90
C PRO A 217 8.59 5.64 -17.43
N LYS A 218 8.99 6.72 -18.10
CA LYS A 218 9.10 6.81 -19.56
C LYS A 218 9.99 5.70 -20.16
N ASN A 219 11.07 5.35 -19.47
CA ASN A 219 12.04 4.35 -19.90
C ASN A 219 11.71 2.92 -19.44
N SER A 220 10.61 2.72 -18.72
CA SER A 220 10.20 1.38 -18.30
C SER A 220 9.66 0.60 -19.50
N ARG A 221 10.10 -0.66 -19.61
CA ARG A 221 9.42 -1.70 -20.40
C ARG A 221 8.78 -2.65 -19.40
N PRO A 222 7.53 -2.42 -18.96
CA PRO A 222 6.92 -3.17 -17.86
C PRO A 222 6.92 -4.69 -18.05
N TYR A 223 7.05 -5.17 -19.30
CA TYR A 223 7.07 -6.61 -19.65
C TYR A 223 8.31 -7.05 -20.42
N GLY A 224 9.37 -6.22 -20.46
CA GLY A 224 10.56 -6.51 -21.27
C GLY A 224 11.33 -7.77 -20.88
N LYS A 225 11.00 -8.41 -19.77
CA LYS A 225 11.66 -9.63 -19.25
C LYS A 225 10.93 -10.94 -19.53
N PHE A 226 9.78 -10.92 -20.20
CA PHE A 226 9.06 -12.15 -20.58
C PHE A 226 9.43 -12.69 -21.98
N PHE A 227 10.38 -12.07 -22.67
CA PHE A 227 10.93 -12.52 -23.95
C PHE A 227 12.40 -12.95 -23.83
N ILE A 228 12.69 -13.98 -23.02
CA ILE A 228 13.93 -14.79 -23.13
C ILE A 228 13.59 -16.23 -22.74
#